data_AF-A0A4R7TYS6-F1
#
_entry.id   AF-A0A4R7TYS6-F1
#
_cell.length_a   1.000
_cell.length_b   1.000
_cell.length_c   1.000
_cell.angle_alpha   90.00
_cell.angle_beta   90.00
_cell.angle_gamma   90.00
#
_symmetry.space_group_name_H-M   'P 1'
#
loop_
_entity.id
_entity.type
_entity.pdbx_description
1 polymer ?
#
loop_
_entity_poly.entity_id
_entity_poly.type
_entity_poly.pdbx_seq_one_letter_code
_entity_poly.pdbx_strand_id
1 'polypeptide(L)'
;MNLLKKLAELFELEEAEVSKKLNLKPDATTKEIKEALGVYGLFLDKTELETYIKNKVQNKISEVEKLNEELDNKNKTLLDFEKVNNELKDKFSKISAQIKNNLEKEWVSLKLPKTNLEDIKYEDLDFLNLKSEALRIAKLKNITPEIVDPKQIENIKSPNNNLNGTQSFDIGARRIK
;
A
#
# COMPACT_ATOMS: atom_id res chain seq x y z
N MET A 1 -17.71 -20.99 61.83
CA MET A 1 -18.33 -21.12 60.48
C MET A 1 -19.64 -20.34 60.46
N ASN A 2 -19.64 -19.11 59.95
CA ASN A 2 -20.86 -18.29 59.88
C ASN A 2 -21.80 -18.74 58.73
N LEU A 3 -21.25 -19.40 57.71
CA LEU A 3 -22.01 -19.81 56.52
C LEU A 3 -22.87 -21.06 56.73
N LEU A 4 -22.31 -22.13 57.33
CA LEU A 4 -23.10 -23.34 57.64
C LEU A 4 -24.27 -23.02 58.56
N LYS A 5 -24.04 -22.17 59.57
CA LYS A 5 -25.09 -21.66 60.44
C LYS A 5 -26.16 -20.88 59.68
N LYS A 6 -25.79 -19.97 58.78
CA LYS A 6 -26.76 -19.26 57.92
C LYS A 6 -27.53 -20.20 57.00
N LEU A 7 -26.89 -21.22 56.45
CA LEU A 7 -27.56 -22.24 55.63
C LEU A 7 -28.53 -23.07 56.47
N ALA A 8 -28.12 -23.48 57.67
CA ALA A 8 -28.95 -24.20 58.63
C ALA A 8 -30.18 -23.39 59.04
N GLU A 9 -30.01 -22.10 59.37
CA GLU A 9 -31.10 -21.16 59.64
C GLU A 9 -32.02 -20.99 58.42
N LEU A 10 -31.47 -20.82 57.21
CA LEU A 10 -32.26 -20.62 55.98
C LEU A 10 -33.11 -21.83 55.61
N PHE A 11 -32.61 -23.04 55.85
CA PHE A 11 -33.29 -24.28 55.53
C PHE A 11 -34.04 -24.89 56.72
N GLU A 12 -34.04 -24.23 57.88
CA GLU A 12 -34.62 -24.72 59.13
C GLU A 12 -34.11 -26.13 59.52
N LEU A 13 -32.80 -26.35 59.34
CA LEU A 13 -32.10 -27.60 59.64
C LEU A 13 -31.08 -27.38 60.76
N GLU A 14 -30.65 -28.47 61.39
CA GLU A 14 -29.47 -28.44 62.25
C GLU A 14 -28.17 -28.32 61.41
N GLU A 15 -27.16 -27.60 61.92
CA GLU A 15 -25.86 -27.43 61.23
C GLU A 15 -25.19 -28.78 60.87
N ALA A 16 -25.36 -29.79 61.73
CA ALA A 16 -24.87 -31.14 61.50
C ALA A 16 -25.57 -31.82 60.31
N GLU A 17 -26.86 -31.56 60.13
CA GLU A 17 -27.63 -32.14 59.04
C GLU A 17 -27.28 -31.48 57.70
N VAL A 18 -27.08 -30.16 57.67
CA VAL A 18 -26.57 -29.45 56.49
C VAL A 18 -25.20 -29.97 56.08
N SER A 19 -24.28 -30.15 57.04
CA SER A 19 -22.94 -30.68 56.78
C SER A 19 -22.99 -32.09 56.20
N LYS A 20 -23.89 -32.94 56.73
CA LYS A 20 -24.09 -34.30 56.23
C LYS A 20 -24.69 -34.33 54.82
N LYS A 21 -25.70 -33.50 54.54
CA LYS A 21 -26.33 -33.41 53.20
C LYS A 21 -25.37 -32.87 52.15
N LEU A 22 -24.47 -31.95 52.52
CA LEU A 22 -23.43 -31.41 51.64
C LEU A 22 -22.15 -32.27 51.60
N ASN A 23 -22.11 -33.38 52.34
CA ASN A 23 -20.95 -34.26 52.47
C ASN A 23 -19.66 -33.52 52.89
N LEU A 24 -19.79 -32.58 53.82
CA LEU A 24 -18.71 -31.71 54.30
C LEU A 24 -18.08 -32.25 55.58
N LYS A 25 -16.76 -32.09 55.70
CA LYS A 25 -16.02 -32.36 56.95
C LYS A 25 -16.25 -31.24 57.99
N PRO A 26 -16.06 -31.50 59.29
CA PRO A 26 -16.25 -30.50 60.35
C PRO A 26 -15.37 -29.25 60.21
N ASP A 27 -14.24 -29.36 59.52
CA ASP A 27 -13.25 -28.32 59.26
C ASP A 27 -13.26 -27.84 57.79
N ALA A 28 -14.33 -28.13 57.04
CA ALA A 28 -14.43 -27.83 55.62
C ALA A 28 -14.13 -26.35 55.32
N THR A 29 -13.22 -26.14 54.39
CA THR A 29 -12.83 -24.83 53.88
C THR A 29 -13.95 -24.21 53.03
N THR A 30 -13.93 -22.88 52.86
CA THR A 30 -14.86 -22.16 51.97
C THR A 30 -14.84 -22.72 50.54
N LYS A 31 -13.70 -23.25 50.08
CA LYS A 31 -13.57 -23.88 48.76
C LYS A 31 -14.38 -25.18 48.67
N GLU A 32 -14.28 -26.05 49.68
CA GLU A 32 -15.03 -27.31 49.74
C GLU A 32 -16.54 -27.05 49.85
N ILE A 33 -16.94 -26.02 50.61
CA ILE A 33 -18.34 -25.59 50.68
C ILE A 33 -18.84 -25.09 49.31
N LYS A 34 -18.03 -24.29 48.61
CA LYS A 34 -18.34 -23.79 47.27
C LYS A 34 -18.54 -24.94 46.28
N GLU A 35 -17.67 -25.94 46.32
CA GLU A 35 -17.75 -27.14 45.47
C GLU A 35 -18.98 -27.98 45.77
N ALA A 36 -19.29 -28.20 47.05
CA ALA A 36 -20.48 -28.94 47.48
C ALA A 36 -21.79 -28.24 47.08
N LEU A 37 -21.81 -26.91 47.09
CA LEU A 37 -22.95 -26.10 46.62
C LEU A 37 -23.02 -26.00 45.09
N GLY A 38 -21.99 -26.43 44.36
CA GLY A 38 -21.94 -26.35 42.90
C GLY A 38 -21.85 -24.92 42.35
N VAL A 39 -21.32 -23.97 43.12
CA VAL A 39 -21.27 -22.54 42.74
C VAL A 39 -19.87 -22.10 42.34
N TYR A 40 -19.76 -21.14 41.41
CA TYR A 40 -18.46 -20.65 40.93
C TYR A 40 -17.83 -19.58 41.85
N GLY A 41 -18.65 -18.87 42.61
CA GLY A 41 -18.23 -17.84 43.55
C GLY A 41 -19.14 -17.85 44.77
N LEU A 42 -18.55 -17.66 45.93
CA LEU A 42 -19.23 -17.62 47.21
C LEU A 42 -18.68 -16.42 47.97
N PHE A 43 -19.55 -15.47 48.29
CA PHE A 43 -19.21 -14.23 48.99
C PHE A 43 -19.87 -14.25 50.35
N LEU A 44 -19.09 -14.13 51.41
CA LEU A 44 -19.58 -14.30 52.79
C LEU A 44 -20.29 -13.05 53.31
N ASP A 45 -19.96 -11.90 52.72
CA ASP A 45 -20.58 -10.61 53.01
C ASP A 45 -20.68 -9.73 51.76
N LYS A 46 -21.40 -8.61 51.94
CA LYS A 46 -21.65 -7.63 50.88
C LYS A 46 -20.37 -6.93 50.42
N THR A 47 -19.41 -6.69 51.31
CA THR A 47 -18.17 -5.96 51.02
C THR A 47 -17.26 -6.77 50.11
N GLU A 48 -17.19 -8.09 50.31
CA GLU A 48 -16.44 -9.01 49.46
C GLU A 48 -17.00 -9.02 48.03
N LEU A 49 -18.33 -9.10 47.90
CA LEU A 49 -19.02 -9.03 46.61
C LEU A 49 -18.79 -7.67 45.92
N GLU A 50 -18.95 -6.57 46.64
CA GLU A 50 -18.73 -5.21 46.11
C GLU A 50 -17.29 -5.04 45.61
N THR A 51 -16.31 -5.59 46.33
CA THR A 51 -14.90 -5.53 45.94
C THR A 51 -14.63 -6.34 44.67
N TYR A 52 -15.17 -7.56 44.59
CA TYR A 52 -15.05 -8.39 43.40
C TYR A 52 -15.66 -7.72 42.17
N ILE A 53 -16.86 -7.15 42.30
CA ILE A 53 -17.53 -6.42 41.21
C ILE A 53 -16.71 -5.20 40.80
N LYS A 54 -16.29 -4.36 41.76
CA LYS A 54 -15.47 -3.16 41.49
C LYS A 54 -14.20 -3.51 40.72
N ASN A 55 -13.44 -4.50 41.20
CA ASN A 55 -12.21 -4.92 40.54
C ASN A 55 -12.46 -5.43 39.11
N LYS A 56 -13.52 -6.23 38.92
CA LYS A 56 -13.85 -6.77 37.60
C LYS A 56 -14.29 -5.70 36.62
N VAL A 57 -15.09 -4.74 37.08
CA VAL A 57 -15.54 -3.59 36.29
C VAL A 57 -14.36 -2.69 35.96
N GLN A 58 -13.52 -2.35 36.94
CA GLN A 58 -12.35 -1.50 36.75
C GLN A 58 -11.36 -2.10 35.75
N ASN A 59 -11.08 -3.41 35.85
CA ASN A 59 -10.24 -4.10 34.87
C ASN A 59 -10.83 -4.03 33.45
N LYS A 60 -12.15 -4.15 33.31
CA LYS A 60 -12.84 -4.03 32.02
C LYS A 60 -12.79 -2.61 31.46
N ILE A 61 -12.93 -1.60 32.32
CA ILE A 61 -12.81 -0.19 31.93
C ILE A 61 -11.39 0.08 31.41
N SER A 62 -10.35 -0.33 32.16
CA SER A 62 -8.97 -0.14 31.72
C SER A 62 -8.63 -0.88 30.42
N GLU A 63 -9.21 -2.07 30.20
CA GLU A 63 -9.08 -2.81 28.93
C GLU A 63 -9.73 -2.04 27.77
N VAL A 64 -10.93 -1.49 27.98
CA VAL A 64 -11.65 -0.68 26.97
C VAL A 64 -10.89 0.61 26.66
N GLU A 65 -10.38 1.31 27.67
CA GLU A 65 -9.58 2.52 27.50
C GLU A 65 -8.34 2.25 26.64
N LYS A 66 -7.60 1.17 26.95
CA LYS A 66 -6.43 0.77 26.16
C LYS A 66 -6.80 0.44 24.71
N LEU A 67 -7.89 -0.28 24.48
CA LEU A 67 -8.34 -0.62 23.13
C LEU A 67 -8.76 0.64 22.33
N ASN A 68 -9.37 1.63 22.99
CA ASN A 68 -9.71 2.90 22.36
C ASN A 68 -8.46 3.70 21.99
N GLU A 69 -7.45 3.76 22.85
CA GLU A 69 -6.17 4.41 22.53
C GLU A 69 -5.46 3.74 21.35
N GLU A 70 -5.45 2.40 21.30
CA GLU A 70 -4.90 1.65 20.17
C GLU A 70 -5.66 1.92 18.87
N LEU A 71 -6.99 2.02 18.94
CA LEU A 71 -7.84 2.34 17.80
C LEU A 71 -7.56 3.75 17.26
N ASP A 72 -7.46 4.74 18.14
CA ASP A 72 -7.15 6.13 17.76
C ASP A 72 -5.77 6.24 17.10
N ASN A 73 -4.77 5.52 17.63
CA ASN A 73 -3.45 5.48 17.03
C ASN A 73 -3.45 4.81 15.64
N LYS A 74 -4.20 3.72 15.47
CA LYS A 74 -4.36 3.08 14.16
C LYS A 74 -5.05 3.99 13.15
N ASN A 75 -6.08 4.72 13.56
CA ASN A 75 -6.78 5.68 12.70
C ASN A 75 -5.87 6.82 12.25
N LYS A 76 -5.05 7.38 13.16
CA LYS A 76 -4.05 8.38 12.79
C LYS A 76 -3.04 7.84 11.78
N THR A 77 -2.50 6.65 12.05
CA THR A 77 -1.55 5.98 11.13
C THR A 77 -2.17 5.77 9.75
N LEU A 78 -3.46 5.37 9.69
CA LEU A 78 -4.17 5.16 8.43
C LEU A 78 -4.28 6.46 7.61
N LEU A 79 -4.64 7.57 8.26
CA LEU A 79 -4.72 8.89 7.61
C LEU A 79 -3.36 9.32 7.04
N ASP A 80 -2.27 9.08 7.78
CA ASP A 80 -0.91 9.37 7.31
C ASP A 80 -0.54 8.51 6.09
N PHE A 81 -0.89 7.22 6.10
CA PHE A 81 -0.70 6.32 4.96
C PHE A 81 -1.49 6.78 3.73
N GLU A 82 -2.75 7.16 3.90
CA GLU A 82 -3.59 7.68 2.81
C GLU A 82 -2.99 8.95 2.20
N LYS A 83 -2.47 9.86 3.03
CA LYS A 83 -1.79 11.06 2.57
C LYS A 83 -0.55 10.72 1.74
N VAL A 84 0.33 9.86 2.24
CA VAL A 84 1.55 9.44 1.52
C VAL A 84 1.19 8.75 0.20
N ASN A 85 0.15 7.91 0.21
CA ASN A 85 -0.31 7.22 -1.00
C ASN A 85 -0.83 8.20 -2.07
N ASN A 86 -1.60 9.22 -1.66
CA ASN A 86 -2.07 10.26 -2.56
C ASN A 86 -0.90 11.08 -3.13
N GLU A 87 0.07 11.47 -2.29
CA GLU A 87 1.27 12.17 -2.75
C GLU A 87 2.09 11.33 -3.74
N LEU A 88 2.21 10.02 -3.50
CA LEU A 88 2.91 9.11 -4.39
C LEU A 88 2.18 8.99 -5.73
N LYS A 89 0.85 8.84 -5.71
CA LYS A 89 0.01 8.80 -6.91
C LYS A 89 0.16 10.06 -7.75
N ASP A 90 0.17 11.23 -7.11
CA ASP A 90 0.36 12.51 -7.80
C ASP A 90 1.75 12.64 -8.43
N LYS A 91 2.81 12.28 -7.68
CA LYS A 91 4.18 12.27 -8.21
C LYS A 91 4.31 11.31 -9.39
N PHE A 92 3.73 10.12 -9.25
CA PHE A 92 3.74 9.10 -10.28
C PHE A 92 3.02 9.57 -11.56
N SER A 93 1.86 10.20 -11.42
CA SER A 93 1.11 10.79 -12.53
C SER A 93 1.92 11.87 -13.26
N LYS A 94 2.58 12.77 -12.52
CA LYS A 94 3.45 13.81 -13.09
C LYS A 94 4.64 13.24 -13.86
N ILE A 95 5.32 12.24 -13.29
CA ILE A 95 6.45 11.57 -13.93
C ILE A 95 5.98 10.85 -15.21
N SER A 96 4.86 10.13 -15.13
CA SER A 96 4.27 9.43 -16.28
C SER A 96 3.93 10.39 -17.42
N ALA A 97 3.34 11.54 -17.11
CA ALA A 97 3.04 12.58 -18.10
C ALA A 97 4.31 13.17 -18.73
N GLN A 98 5.36 13.41 -17.94
CA GLN A 98 6.65 13.88 -18.44
C GLN A 98 7.33 12.87 -19.35
N ILE A 99 7.31 11.59 -18.98
CA ILE A 99 7.81 10.48 -19.78
C ILE A 99 7.10 10.44 -21.13
N LYS A 100 5.76 10.45 -21.12
CA LYS A 100 4.95 10.42 -22.35
C LYS A 100 5.31 11.58 -23.28
N ASN A 101 5.37 12.80 -22.74
CA ASN A 101 5.74 13.99 -23.51
C ASN A 101 7.15 13.89 -24.11
N ASN A 102 8.13 13.38 -23.36
CA ASN A 102 9.49 13.21 -23.86
C ASN A 102 9.57 12.15 -24.97
N LEU A 103 8.86 11.02 -24.82
CA LEU A 103 8.77 10.00 -25.85
C LEU A 103 8.09 10.53 -27.12
N GLU A 104 6.99 11.29 -26.98
CA GLU A 104 6.29 11.93 -28.11
C GLU A 104 7.19 12.93 -28.85
N LYS A 105 7.98 13.73 -28.13
CA LYS A 105 8.96 14.64 -28.75
C LYS A 105 10.02 13.90 -29.55
N GLU A 106 10.57 12.82 -28.99
CA GLU A 106 11.57 12.00 -29.68
C GLU A 106 10.96 11.29 -30.90
N TRP A 107 9.71 10.81 -30.78
CA TRP A 107 8.97 10.20 -31.88
C TRP A 107 8.82 11.15 -33.08
N VAL A 108 8.45 12.40 -32.80
CA VAL A 108 8.34 13.46 -33.81
C VAL A 108 9.72 13.83 -34.38
N SER A 109 10.76 13.93 -33.54
CA SER A 109 12.14 14.18 -33.97
C SER A 109 12.65 13.13 -34.97
N LEU A 110 12.27 11.88 -34.77
CA LEU A 110 12.58 10.75 -35.66
C LEU A 110 11.72 10.69 -36.93
N LYS A 111 10.80 11.64 -37.14
CA LYS A 111 9.85 11.66 -38.27
C LYS A 111 9.07 10.36 -38.40
N LEU A 112 8.71 9.76 -37.26
CA LEU A 112 7.87 8.57 -37.23
C LEU A 112 6.40 9.01 -37.40
N PRO A 113 5.59 8.26 -38.17
CA PRO A 113 4.20 8.60 -38.39
C PRO A 113 3.39 8.57 -37.09
N LYS A 114 2.32 9.37 -37.05
CA LYS A 114 1.44 9.48 -35.88
C LYS A 114 0.84 8.12 -35.55
N THR A 115 0.95 7.70 -34.30
CA THR A 115 0.44 6.42 -33.81
C THR A 115 -0.17 6.57 -32.41
N ASN A 116 -0.95 5.57 -31.99
CA ASN A 116 -1.41 5.48 -30.60
C ASN A 116 -0.30 4.90 -29.72
N LEU A 117 0.13 5.70 -28.75
CA LEU A 117 1.15 5.35 -27.75
C LEU A 117 0.53 4.96 -26.40
N GLU A 118 -0.81 4.92 -26.27
CA GLU A 118 -1.48 4.60 -24.99
C GLU A 118 -1.30 3.15 -24.54
N ASP A 119 -1.03 2.22 -25.46
CA ASP A 119 -0.81 0.81 -25.13
C ASP A 119 0.58 0.54 -24.53
N ILE A 120 1.43 1.56 -24.43
CA ILE A 120 2.82 1.42 -24.00
C ILE A 120 2.88 1.51 -22.48
N LYS A 121 3.22 0.39 -21.87
CA LYS A 121 3.52 0.28 -20.45
C LYS A 121 4.82 0.99 -20.15
N TYR A 122 4.80 1.93 -19.20
CA TYR A 122 5.96 2.73 -18.81
C TYR A 122 7.01 1.88 -18.08
N GLU A 123 6.61 0.75 -17.49
CA GLU A 123 7.50 -0.19 -16.81
C GLU A 123 8.51 -0.85 -17.75
N ASP A 124 8.20 -0.89 -19.05
CA ASP A 124 8.99 -1.58 -20.07
C ASP A 124 9.83 -0.61 -20.93
N LEU A 125 9.85 0.68 -20.59
CA LEU A 125 10.55 1.72 -21.35
C LEU A 125 11.99 1.93 -20.85
N ASP A 126 12.95 1.91 -21.78
CA ASP A 126 14.32 2.36 -21.50
C ASP A 126 14.42 3.89 -21.57
N PHE A 127 14.42 4.52 -20.40
CA PHE A 127 14.50 5.99 -20.25
C PHE A 127 15.91 6.55 -20.42
N LEU A 128 16.96 5.72 -20.40
CA LEU A 128 18.33 6.18 -20.59
C LEU A 128 18.59 6.54 -22.06
N ASN A 129 17.83 5.93 -22.98
CA ASN A 129 17.99 6.12 -24.41
C ASN A 129 16.63 6.16 -25.15
N LEU A 130 15.90 7.26 -24.97
CA LEU A 130 14.59 7.48 -25.58
C LEU A 130 14.58 7.33 -27.10
N LYS A 131 15.69 7.65 -27.78
CA LYS A 131 15.82 7.50 -29.23
C LYS A 131 15.77 6.03 -29.65
N SER A 132 16.57 5.19 -28.99
CA SER A 132 16.61 3.75 -29.28
C SER A 132 15.30 3.08 -28.90
N GLU A 133 14.69 3.56 -27.82
CA GLU A 133 13.40 3.07 -27.36
C GLU A 133 12.26 3.43 -28.31
N ALA A 134 12.18 4.66 -28.80
CA ALA A 134 11.21 5.07 -29.81
C ALA A 134 11.34 4.25 -31.10
N LEU A 135 12.57 3.97 -31.56
CA LEU A 135 12.81 3.09 -32.71
C LEU A 135 12.45 1.63 -32.44
N ARG A 136 12.70 1.13 -31.23
CA ARG A 136 12.29 -0.22 -30.79
C ARG A 136 10.77 -0.36 -30.84
N ILE A 137 10.04 0.61 -30.29
CA ILE A 137 8.57 0.66 -30.27
C ILE A 137 8.02 0.78 -31.70
N ALA A 138 8.62 1.63 -32.54
CA ALA A 138 8.25 1.75 -33.94
C ALA A 138 8.38 0.40 -34.67
N LYS A 139 9.51 -0.29 -34.48
CA LYS A 139 9.74 -1.63 -35.03
C LYS A 139 8.69 -2.64 -34.55
N LEU A 140 8.36 -2.65 -33.26
CA LEU A 140 7.32 -3.55 -32.71
C LEU A 140 5.94 -3.28 -33.31
N LYS A 141 5.62 -2.01 -33.60
CA LYS A 141 4.37 -1.61 -34.25
C LYS A 141 4.43 -1.68 -35.78
N ASN A 142 5.50 -2.23 -36.38
CA ASN A 142 5.75 -2.26 -37.83
C ASN A 142 5.70 -0.87 -38.49
N ILE A 143 6.17 0.15 -37.77
CA ILE A 143 6.25 1.53 -38.23
C ILE A 143 7.67 1.79 -38.73
N THR A 144 7.80 2.19 -39.99
CA THR A 144 9.06 2.64 -40.58
C THR A 144 9.08 4.17 -40.69
N PRO A 145 10.25 4.82 -40.49
CA PRO A 145 10.38 6.26 -40.71
C PRO A 145 9.97 6.63 -42.14
N GLU A 146 9.34 7.79 -42.29
CA GLU A 146 9.02 8.32 -43.61
C GLU A 146 10.32 8.71 -44.32
N ILE A 147 10.67 7.97 -45.38
CA ILE A 147 11.83 8.27 -46.21
C ILE A 147 11.44 9.51 -47.03
N VAL A 148 12.04 10.65 -46.72
CA VAL A 148 11.92 11.83 -47.58
C VAL A 148 12.80 11.57 -48.79
N ASP A 149 12.19 11.27 -49.92
CA ASP A 149 12.93 11.16 -51.19
C ASP A 149 13.69 12.47 -51.43
N PRO A 150 14.96 12.41 -51.87
CA PRO A 150 15.69 13.60 -52.23
C PRO A 150 14.89 14.36 -53.30
N LYS A 151 14.72 15.68 -53.10
CA LYS A 151 14.11 16.55 -54.10
C LYS A 151 14.81 16.27 -55.44
N GLN A 152 14.04 15.91 -56.46
CA GLN A 152 14.57 15.81 -57.81
C GLN A 152 15.27 17.14 -58.12
N ILE A 153 16.53 17.05 -58.56
CA ILE A 153 17.25 18.22 -59.06
C ILE A 153 16.45 18.66 -60.29
N GLU A 154 15.76 19.80 -60.20
CA GLU A 154 15.13 20.39 -61.37
C GLU A 154 16.22 20.54 -62.42
N ASN A 155 15.98 19.99 -63.62
CA ASN A 155 16.86 20.20 -64.76
C ASN A 155 16.97 21.71 -64.97
N ILE A 156 18.08 22.29 -64.51
CA ILE A 156 18.46 23.64 -64.86
C ILE A 156 18.57 23.61 -66.38
N LYS A 157 17.60 24.22 -67.08
CA LYS A 157 17.73 24.51 -68.50
C LYS A 157 19.08 25.16 -68.66
N SER A 158 19.96 24.54 -69.45
CA SER A 158 21.30 25.06 -69.72
C SER A 158 21.18 26.56 -69.99
N PRO A 159 21.80 27.42 -69.16
CA PRO A 159 21.83 28.83 -69.48
C PRO A 159 22.51 28.93 -70.83
N ASN A 160 21.85 29.65 -71.73
CA ASN A 160 22.27 29.96 -73.08
C ASN A 160 23.79 30.19 -73.11
N ASN A 161 24.52 29.41 -73.93
CA ASN A 161 25.97 29.54 -74.12
C ASN A 161 26.27 30.92 -74.71
N ASN A 162 26.44 31.91 -73.85
CA ASN A 162 27.11 33.19 -74.08
C ASN A 162 27.65 33.68 -72.73
N LEU A 163 28.53 32.89 -72.12
CA LEU A 163 29.36 33.31 -71.01
C LEU A 163 30.80 33.41 -71.54
N ASN A 164 31.19 34.63 -71.91
CA ASN A 164 32.60 35.01 -71.98
C ASN A 164 33.18 34.89 -70.57
N GLY A 165 34.01 33.87 -70.34
CA GLY A 165 34.73 33.69 -69.07
C GLY A 165 34.53 32.31 -68.47
N THR A 166 35.03 31.27 -69.13
CA THR A 166 35.24 29.96 -68.49
C THR A 166 36.43 30.08 -67.53
N GLN A 167 36.21 30.00 -66.21
CA GLN A 167 37.27 29.67 -65.27
C GLN A 167 37.18 28.18 -64.95
N SER A 168 38.06 27.40 -65.57
CA SER A 168 38.34 26.02 -65.25
C SER A 168 39.28 25.98 -64.03
N PHE A 169 38.85 25.32 -62.95
CA PHE A 169 39.71 25.02 -61.81
C PHE A 169 40.38 23.66 -62.04
N ASP A 170 41.66 23.67 -62.39
CA ASP A 170 42.49 22.46 -62.39
C ASP A 170 42.91 22.13 -60.95
N ILE A 171 42.32 21.06 -60.40
CA ILE A 171 42.78 20.46 -59.14
C ILE A 171 43.90 19.48 -59.47
N GLY A 172 45.13 20.00 -59.56
CA GLY A 172 46.33 19.19 -59.70
C GLY A 172 46.73 18.54 -58.37
N ALA A 173 46.72 17.22 -58.30
CA ALA A 173 47.25 16.46 -57.17
C ALA A 173 48.79 16.59 -57.10
N ARG A 174 49.30 17.32 -56.09
CA ARG A 174 50.75 17.35 -55.79
C ARG A 174 51.17 15.99 -55.21
N ARG A 175 51.94 15.20 -55.95
CA ARG A 175 52.76 14.12 -55.38
C ARG A 175 54.03 14.72 -54.79
N ILE A 176 54.19 14.59 -53.48
CA ILE A 176 55.43 14.89 -52.76
C ILE A 176 56.37 13.69 -52.99
N LYS A 177 57.61 13.96 -53.44
CA LYS A 177 58.73 12.99 -53.45
C LYS A 177 59.54 13.16 -52.18
#